data_AF-A0A3C0ZS10-F1
#
_entry.id   AF-A0A3C0ZS10-F1
#
_cell.length_a   1.000
_cell.length_b   1.000
_cell.length_c   1.000
_cell.angle_alpha   90.00
_cell.angle_beta   90.00
_cell.angle_gamma   90.00
#
_symmetry.space_group_name_H-M   'P 1'
#
loop_
_entity.id
_entity.type
_entity.pdbx_description
1 polymer ?
#
loop_
_entity_poly.entity_id
_entity_poly.type
_entity_poly.pdbx_seq_one_letter_code
_entity_poly.pdbx_strand_id
1 'polypeptide(L)'
;PSQVILTLLQREYSRLQQIRELQEQKLPEAEIAKRTGLSPWIVRKNYLPVTRGMDTGRLERSLQLCLQADQDYKSGKIDAGIAAEMTIIRLCG
;
A
#
# COMPACT_ATOMS: atom_id res chain seq x y z
N PRO A 1 9.12 -12.30 12.37
CA PRO A 1 9.16 -10.95 12.97
C PRO A 1 8.06 -10.05 12.38
N SER A 2 7.13 -9.56 13.21
CA SER A 2 5.96 -8.75 12.83
C SER A 2 6.30 -7.46 12.04
N GLN A 3 7.50 -6.92 12.23
CA GLN A 3 8.01 -5.78 11.45
C GLN A 3 8.09 -6.05 9.95
N VAL A 4 8.45 -7.26 9.54
CA VAL A 4 8.56 -7.62 8.11
C VAL A 4 7.20 -7.51 7.43
N ILE A 5 6.12 -7.84 8.15
CA ILE A 5 4.75 -7.75 7.64
C ILE A 5 4.37 -6.28 7.43
N LEU A 6 4.70 -5.39 8.37
CA LEU A 6 4.47 -3.95 8.24
C LEU A 6 5.23 -3.35 7.04
N THR A 7 6.52 -3.66 6.88
CA THR A 7 7.31 -3.17 5.73
C THR A 7 6.75 -3.68 4.41
N LEU A 8 6.33 -4.95 4.34
CA LEU A 8 5.73 -5.52 3.14
C LEU A 8 4.38 -4.87 2.80
N LEU A 9 3.53 -4.64 3.80
CA LEU A 9 2.26 -3.92 3.63
C LEU A 9 2.49 -2.51 3.12
N GLN A 10 3.40 -1.76 3.75
CA GLN A 10 3.68 -0.38 3.37
C GLN A 10 4.18 -0.30 1.92
N ARG A 11 5.07 -1.20 1.51
CA ARG A 11 5.52 -1.32 0.12
C ARG A 11 4.37 -1.63 -0.85
N GLU A 12 3.44 -2.50 -0.44
CA GLU A 12 2.30 -2.88 -1.29
C GLU A 12 1.32 -1.72 -1.47
N TYR A 13 1.02 -0.99 -0.40
CA TYR A 13 0.20 0.21 -0.45
C TYR A 13 0.85 1.34 -1.27
N SER A 14 2.17 1.53 -1.16
CA SER A 14 2.89 2.48 -2.02
C SER A 14 2.78 2.11 -3.50
N ARG A 15 2.84 0.82 -3.85
CA ARG A 15 2.63 0.37 -5.23
C ARG A 15 1.20 0.64 -5.71
N LEU A 16 0.20 0.38 -4.86
CA LEU A 16 -1.20 0.68 -5.18
C LEU A 16 -1.41 2.18 -5.42
N GLN A 17 -0.82 3.04 -4.58
CA GLN A 17 -0.86 4.49 -4.75
C GLN A 17 -0.21 4.92 -6.07
N GLN A 18 1.00 4.43 -6.36
CA GLN A 18 1.70 4.76 -7.60
C GLN A 18 0.89 4.35 -8.84
N ILE A 19 0.28 3.17 -8.84
CA ILE A 19 -0.57 2.70 -9.94
C ILE A 19 -1.80 3.59 -10.09
N ARG A 20 -2.43 3.99 -8.97
CA ARG A 20 -3.60 4.86 -8.97
C ARG A 20 -3.28 6.24 -9.56
N GLU A 21 -2.17 6.85 -9.17
CA GLU A 21 -1.72 8.14 -9.71
C GLU A 21 -1.47 8.05 -11.23
N LEU A 22 -0.86 6.96 -11.70
CA LEU A 22 -0.62 6.74 -13.13
C LEU A 22 -1.93 6.48 -13.91
N GLN A 23 -2.94 5.86 -13.28
CA GLN A 23 -4.28 5.72 -13.86
C GLN A 23 -5.02 7.06 -13.95
N GLU A 24 -4.89 7.92 -12.95
CA GLU A 24 -5.48 9.27 -12.96
C GLU A 24 -4.86 10.16 -14.06
N GLN A 25 -3.56 9.94 -14.35
CA GLN A 25 -2.88 10.54 -15.51
C GLN A 25 -3.31 9.94 -16.87
N LYS A 26 -4.27 8.99 -16.88
CA LYS A 26 -4.78 8.29 -18.07
C LYS A 26 -3.68 7.61 -18.89
N LEU A 27 -2.62 7.13 -18.24
CA LEU A 27 -1.54 6.42 -18.92
C LEU A 27 -1.98 5.01 -19.35
N PRO A 28 -1.48 4.49 -20.49
CA PRO A 28 -1.76 3.13 -20.92
C PRO A 28 -1.21 2.08 -19.94
N GLU A 29 -1.88 0.93 -19.83
CA GLU A 29 -1.49 -0.18 -18.93
C GLU A 29 -0.01 -0.61 -19.11
N ALA A 30 0.48 -0.60 -20.35
CA ALA A 30 1.86 -0.93 -20.67
C ALA A 30 2.87 0.07 -20.08
N GLU A 31 2.51 1.36 -20.03
CA GLU A 31 3.36 2.40 -19.44
C GLU A 31 3.30 2.34 -17.91
N ILE A 32 2.13 2.01 -17.34
CA ILE A 32 1.98 1.76 -15.89
C ILE A 32 2.88 0.60 -15.46
N ALA A 33 2.87 -0.51 -16.20
CA ALA A 33 3.73 -1.67 -15.94
C ALA A 33 5.22 -1.32 -15.99
N LYS A 34 5.63 -0.56 -17.01
CA LYS A 34 7.01 -0.10 -17.17
C LYS A 34 7.47 0.79 -16.01
N ARG A 35 6.65 1.76 -15.58
CA ARG A 35 6.98 2.70 -14.49
C ARG A 35 6.97 2.06 -13.11
N THR A 36 6.15 1.04 -12.91
CA THR A 36 6.05 0.32 -11.62
C THR A 36 7.01 -0.86 -11.53
N GLY A 37 7.68 -1.22 -12.63
CA GLY A 37 8.57 -2.39 -12.69
C GLY A 37 7.81 -3.73 -12.56
N LEU A 38 6.49 -3.71 -12.77
CA LEU A 38 5.64 -4.89 -12.68
C LEU A 38 5.36 -5.46 -14.07
N SER A 39 5.09 -6.76 -14.14
CA SER A 39 4.62 -7.37 -15.39
C SER A 39 3.25 -6.80 -15.79
N PRO A 40 3.02 -6.45 -17.07
CA PRO A 40 1.72 -5.95 -17.54
C PRO A 40 0.55 -6.88 -17.19
N TRP A 41 0.79 -8.18 -17.20
CA TRP A 41 -0.23 -9.17 -16.82
C TRP A 41 -0.64 -9.02 -15.35
N ILE A 42 0.32 -8.88 -14.43
CA ILE A 42 0.07 -8.71 -12.99
C ILE A 42 -0.65 -7.39 -12.73
N VAL A 43 -0.21 -6.30 -13.36
CA VAL A 43 -0.88 -4.99 -13.24
C VAL A 43 -2.35 -5.13 -13.62
N ARG A 44 -2.63 -5.73 -14.79
CA ARG A 44 -4.00 -5.89 -15.29
C ARG A 44 -4.87 -6.81 -14.44
N LYS A 45 -4.32 -7.94 -13.97
CA LYS A 45 -5.09 -8.96 -13.23
C LYS A 45 -5.29 -8.63 -11.75
N ASN A 46 -4.27 -8.08 -11.09
CA ASN A 46 -4.25 -7.95 -9.64
C ASN A 46 -4.41 -6.49 -9.20
N TYR A 47 -3.76 -5.55 -9.86
CA TYR A 47 -3.72 -4.17 -9.39
C TYR A 47 -4.88 -3.32 -9.94
N LEU A 48 -5.14 -3.32 -11.25
CA LEU A 48 -6.20 -2.47 -11.84
C LEU A 48 -7.61 -2.71 -11.25
N PRO A 49 -8.03 -3.96 -10.94
CA PRO A 49 -9.34 -4.19 -10.31
C PRO A 49 -9.40 -3.61 -8.89
N VAL A 50 -8.31 -3.73 -8.14
CA VAL A 50 -8.20 -3.23 -6.76
C VAL A 50 -8.18 -1.70 -6.75
N THR A 51 -7.36 -1.08 -7.60
CA THR A 51 -7.23 0.39 -7.67
C THR A 51 -8.46 1.09 -8.24
N ARG A 52 -9.32 0.40 -8.99
CA ARG A 52 -10.62 0.94 -9.44
C ARG A 52 -11.60 1.18 -8.30
N GLY A 53 -11.60 0.33 -7.28
CA GLY A 53 -12.49 0.44 -6.12
C GLY A 53 -11.90 1.23 -4.94
N MET A 54 -10.62 1.59 -5.00
CA MET A 54 -9.96 2.35 -3.95
C MET A 54 -10.06 3.86 -4.20
N ASP A 55 -10.57 4.55 -3.19
CA ASP A 55 -10.48 6.00 -3.09
C ASP A 55 -9.04 6.41 -2.77
N THR A 56 -8.50 7.39 -3.51
CA THR A 56 -7.14 7.88 -3.34
C THR A 56 -6.93 8.40 -1.90
N GLY A 57 -7.96 8.99 -1.29
CA GLY A 57 -7.96 9.40 0.11
C GLY A 57 -7.98 8.25 1.13
N ARG A 58 -8.42 7.04 0.75
CA ARG A 58 -8.24 5.83 1.59
C ARG A 58 -6.80 5.33 1.52
N LEU A 59 -6.19 5.29 0.34
CA LEU A 59 -4.79 4.86 0.16
C LEU A 59 -3.83 5.70 0.99
N GLU A 60 -3.99 7.03 0.94
CA GLU A 60 -3.14 7.95 1.68
C GLU A 60 -3.29 7.77 3.20
N ARG A 61 -4.52 7.65 3.69
CA ARG A 61 -4.79 7.37 5.12
C ARG A 61 -4.19 6.03 5.56
N SER A 62 -4.33 5.00 4.74
CA SER A 62 -3.73 3.69 4.98
C SER A 62 -2.20 3.76 5.10
N LEU A 63 -1.54 4.53 4.24
CA LEU A 63 -0.09 4.76 4.28
C LEU A 63 0.35 5.55 5.51
N GLN A 64 -0.39 6.60 5.87
CA GLN A 64 -0.15 7.37 7.09
C GLN A 64 -0.26 6.49 8.34
N LEU A 65 -1.24 5.59 8.37
CA LEU A 65 -1.41 4.63 9.47
C LEU A 65 -0.23 3.66 9.56
N CYS A 66 0.25 3.12 8.44
CA CYS A 66 1.45 2.28 8.42
C CYS A 66 2.70 3.05 8.91
N LEU A 67 2.86 4.32 8.52
CA LEU A 67 3.98 5.16 8.95
C LEU A 67 3.93 5.45 10.44
N GLN A 68 2.74 5.78 10.96
CA GLN A 68 2.53 6.03 12.39
C GLN A 68 2.83 4.78 13.21
N ALA A 69 2.37 3.60 12.77
CA ALA A 69 2.65 2.34 13.43
C ALA A 69 4.15 1.99 13.45
N ASP A 70 4.87 2.25 12.35
CA ASP A 70 6.32 2.07 12.28
C ASP A 70 7.07 3.04 13.21
N GLN A 71 6.64 4.31 13.29
CA GLN A 71 7.20 5.29 14.22
C GLN A 71 6.94 4.93 15.69
N ASP A 72 5.73 4.52 16.03
CA ASP A 72 5.37 4.17 17.41
C ASP A 72 6.13 2.91 17.87
N TYR A 73 6.37 1.96 16.96
CA TYR A 73 7.27 0.85 17.23
C TYR A 73 8.73 1.30 17.39
N LYS A 74 9.28 2.07 16.45
CA LYS A 74 10.70 2.51 16.49
C LYS A 74 11.01 3.41 17.69
N SER A 75 10.02 4.13 18.19
CA SER A 75 10.13 4.93 19.42
C SER A 75 9.95 4.13 20.71
N GLY A 76 9.68 2.82 20.61
CA GLY A 76 9.49 1.93 21.77
C GLY A 76 8.16 2.11 22.49
N LYS A 77 7.21 2.84 21.90
CA LYS A 77 5.89 3.08 22.52
C LYS A 77 4.97 1.87 22.43
N ILE A 78 5.12 1.03 21.41
CA ILE A 78 4.22 -0.09 21.12
C ILE A 78 5.05 -1.31 20.68
N ASP A 79 4.65 -2.50 21.13
CA ASP A 79 5.22 -3.77 20.68
C ASP A 79 4.94 -4.02 19.18
N ALA A 80 5.88 -4.66 18.48
CA ALA A 80 5.78 -4.91 17.04
C ALA A 80 4.55 -5.74 16.65
N GLY A 81 4.11 -6.68 17.50
CA GLY A 81 2.90 -7.47 17.28
C GLY A 81 1.63 -6.62 17.30
N ILE A 82 1.51 -5.77 18.33
CA ILE A 82 0.35 -4.87 18.51
C ILE A 82 0.31 -3.83 17.40
N ALA A 83 1.45 -3.26 17.01
CA ALA A 83 1.54 -2.33 15.89
C ALA A 83 1.06 -2.97 14.58
N ALA A 84 1.42 -4.24 14.33
CA ALA A 84 0.98 -4.97 13.14
C ALA A 84 -0.53 -5.27 13.17
N GLU A 85 -1.06 -5.79 14.28
CA GLU A 85 -2.48 -6.11 14.43
C GLU A 85 -3.37 -4.87 14.27
N MET A 86 -3.02 -3.76 14.93
CA MET A 86 -3.74 -2.50 14.81
C MET A 86 -3.74 -1.94 13.39
N THR A 87 -2.61 -2.09 12.68
CA THR A 87 -2.50 -1.67 11.28
C THR A 87 -3.40 -2.53 10.40
N ILE A 88 -3.38 -3.86 10.55
CA ILE A 88 -4.24 -4.77 9.78
C ILE A 88 -5.72 -4.48 10.02
N ILE A 89 -6.14 -4.31 11.28
CA ILE A 89 -7.54 -4.00 11.63
C ILE A 89 -7.98 -2.69 11.00
N ARG A 90 -7.14 -1.65 11.03
CA ARG A 90 -7.48 -0.34 10.44
C ARG A 90 -7.44 -0.32 8.91
N LEU A 91 -6.65 -1.19 8.29
CA LEU A 91 -6.57 -1.31 6.83
C LEU A 91 -7.73 -2.12 6.23
N CYS A 92 -8.19 -3.15 6.95
CA CYS A 92 -9.26 -4.04 6.51
C CYS A 92 -10.66 -3.64 7.02
N GLY A 93 -10.74 -2.68 7.94
CA GLY A 93 -11.98 -2.13 8.49
C GLY A 93 -12.66 -1.07 7.61
#